data_AF-A0AB39TKM4-F1
#
_entry.id   AF-A0AB39TKM4-F1
#
_cell.length_a   1.000
_cell.length_b   1.000
_cell.length_c   1.000
_cell.angle_alpha   90.00
_cell.angle_beta   90.00
_cell.angle_gamma   90.00
#
_symmetry.space_group_name_H-M   'P 1'
#
loop_
_entity.id
_entity.type
_entity.pdbx_description
1 polymer ?
#
loop_
_entity_poly.entity_id
_entity_poly.type
_entity_poly.pdbx_seq_one_letter_code
_entity_poly.pdbx_strand_id
1 'polypeptide(L)'
;MIGPVRPYVVTGGRSRPTRAELAVESLVNAVPRPPELPRHVLLNREHRRILGLCRSLLSVAEVAAHLGLPLGVAKVLVGDLWDLGAVQVLPPVPQAERLPTTLLEEVLVGLRQLR
;
A
#
# COMPACT_ATOMS: atom_id res chain seq x y z
N MET A 1 6.22 -27.47 18.10
CA MET A 1 5.31 -26.95 17.05
C MET A 1 4.65 -25.70 17.60
N ILE A 2 5.05 -24.51 17.13
CA ILE A 2 4.39 -23.26 17.55
C ILE A 2 3.09 -23.20 16.75
N GLY A 3 1.94 -23.25 17.43
CA GLY A 3 0.62 -23.13 16.81
C GLY A 3 0.43 -21.77 16.11
N PRO A 4 -0.65 -21.58 15.33
CA PRO A 4 -0.89 -20.34 14.62
C PRO A 4 -0.88 -19.16 15.59
N VAL A 5 0.05 -18.22 15.37
CA VAL A 5 0.16 -17.00 16.16
C VAL A 5 -1.13 -16.21 16.00
N ARG A 6 -1.71 -15.79 17.12
CA ARG A 6 -2.96 -15.05 17.11
C ARG A 6 -2.76 -13.70 16.42
N PRO A 7 -3.68 -13.24 15.56
CA PRO A 7 -3.52 -12.01 14.77
C PRO A 7 -3.12 -10.76 15.58
N TYR A 8 -3.65 -10.61 16.80
CA TYR A 8 -3.33 -9.50 17.70
C TYR A 8 -1.90 -9.53 18.24
N VAL A 9 -1.23 -10.68 18.25
CA VAL A 9 0.20 -10.77 18.63
C VAL A 9 1.08 -10.20 17.51
N VAL A 10 0.67 -10.36 16.25
CA VAL A 10 1.43 -9.86 15.08
C VAL A 10 1.51 -8.33 15.06
N THR A 11 0.44 -7.65 15.48
CA THR A 11 0.36 -6.18 15.52
C THR A 11 0.80 -5.59 16.87
N GLY A 12 1.15 -6.42 17.86
CA GLY A 12 1.42 -5.97 19.23
C GLY A 12 0.18 -5.42 19.94
N GLY A 13 -1.00 -5.94 19.62
CA GLY A 13 -2.29 -5.54 20.19
C GLY A 13 -3.00 -4.39 19.46
N ARG A 14 -2.36 -3.80 18.44
CA ARG A 14 -2.95 -2.70 17.67
C ARG A 14 -4.01 -3.21 16.69
N SER A 15 -5.17 -2.55 16.69
CA SER A 15 -6.30 -2.88 15.82
C SER A 15 -6.51 -1.88 14.68
N ARG A 16 -5.79 -0.75 14.68
CA ARG A 16 -5.84 0.29 13.66
C ARG A 16 -4.43 0.74 13.26
N PRO A 17 -4.19 0.98 11.95
CA PRO A 17 -2.96 1.63 11.50
C PRO A 17 -2.88 3.06 12.02
N THR A 18 -1.66 3.60 12.15
CA THR A 18 -1.43 5.00 12.53
C THR A 18 -2.01 5.97 11.49
N ARG A 19 -1.99 5.59 10.21
CA ARG A 19 -2.64 6.32 9.11
C ARG A 19 -4.03 5.76 8.87
N ALA A 20 -5.04 6.58 9.19
CA ALA A 20 -6.44 6.17 9.27
C ALA A 20 -7.05 5.64 7.95
N GLU A 21 -6.48 5.95 6.79
CA GLU A 21 -7.10 5.70 5.48
C GLU A 21 -6.20 4.90 4.53
N LEU A 22 -5.68 3.76 5.00
CA LEU A 22 -5.10 2.79 4.07
C LEU A 22 -6.25 2.01 3.39
N ALA A 23 -6.59 2.41 2.16
CA ALA A 23 -7.56 1.69 1.35
C ALA A 23 -7.03 0.28 0.98
N VAL A 24 -7.91 -0.66 0.69
CA VAL A 24 -7.50 -2.06 0.43
C VAL A 24 -6.86 -2.21 -0.94
N GLU A 25 -7.27 -1.35 -1.86
CA GLU A 25 -6.82 -1.19 -3.23
C GLU A 25 -5.65 -0.21 -3.38
N SER A 26 -5.21 0.43 -2.29
CA SER A 26 -3.99 1.24 -2.28
C SER A 26 -2.79 0.40 -2.70
N LEU A 27 -2.00 0.92 -3.63
CA LEU A 27 -0.81 0.22 -4.13
C LEU A 27 0.39 0.54 -3.24
N VAL A 28 1.19 -0.48 -2.96
CA VAL A 28 2.33 -0.45 -2.06
C VAL A 28 3.57 -0.86 -2.83
N ASN A 29 4.63 -0.08 -2.70
CA ASN A 29 5.93 -0.36 -3.29
C ASN A 29 7.03 -0.17 -2.23
N ALA A 30 7.97 -1.11 -2.15
CA ALA A 30 9.12 -1.02 -1.27
C ALA A 30 10.09 0.04 -1.81
N VAL A 31 10.57 0.91 -0.91
CA VAL A 31 11.58 1.91 -1.29
C VAL A 31 12.92 1.20 -1.44
N PRO A 32 13.61 1.27 -2.60
CA PRO A 32 14.85 0.51 -2.84
C PRO A 32 15.98 0.86 -1.87
N ARG A 33 16.04 2.11 -1.43
CA ARG A 33 16.97 2.61 -0.41
C ARG A 33 16.16 3.39 0.63
N PRO A 34 15.57 2.69 1.61
CA PRO A 34 14.80 3.35 2.66
C PRO A 34 15.75 4.17 3.56
N PRO A 35 15.23 5.15 4.31
CA PRO A 35 16.02 5.84 5.34
C PRO A 35 16.60 4.83 6.35
N GLU A 36 17.75 5.16 6.95
CA GLU A 36 18.29 4.36 8.04
C GLU A 36 17.27 4.29 9.18
N LEU A 37 16.78 3.10 9.46
CA LEU A 37 15.84 2.87 10.54
C LEU A 37 16.54 3.14 11.88
N PRO A 38 15.90 3.82 12.83
CA PRO A 38 16.45 3.99 14.17
C PRO A 38 16.79 2.63 14.79
N ARG A 39 17.91 2.53 15.51
CA ARG A 39 18.43 1.27 16.09
C ARG A 39 17.43 0.53 17.00
N HIS A 40 16.45 1.23 17.54
CA HIS A 40 15.41 0.66 18.41
C HIS A 40 14.21 0.08 17.63
N VAL A 41 14.10 0.36 16.33
CA VAL A 41 13.01 -0.16 15.49
C VAL A 41 13.33 -1.58 15.04
N LEU A 42 12.62 -2.55 15.61
CA LEU A 42 12.73 -3.95 15.22
C LEU A 42 11.58 -4.33 14.28
N LEU A 43 11.89 -4.50 13.00
CA LEU A 43 10.96 -5.11 12.06
C LEU A 43 10.73 -6.57 12.46
N ASN A 44 9.47 -7.01 12.58
CA ASN A 44 9.15 -8.42 12.74
C ASN A 44 9.31 -9.19 11.41
N ARG A 45 9.03 -10.50 11.40
CA ARG A 45 9.17 -11.34 10.21
C ARG A 45 8.23 -10.89 9.09
N GLU A 46 7.03 -10.49 9.44
CA GLU A 46 5.94 -10.13 8.54
C GLU A 46 6.24 -8.81 7.84
N HIS A 47 6.76 -7.80 8.55
CA HIS A 47 7.29 -6.57 7.96
C HIS A 47 8.35 -6.87 6.88
N ARG A 48 9.31 -7.75 7.16
CA ARG A 48 10.34 -8.13 6.18
C ARG A 48 9.75 -8.84 4.96
N ARG A 49 8.73 -9.70 5.18
CA ARG A 49 8.03 -10.37 4.07
C ARG A 49 7.28 -9.37 3.20
N ILE A 50 6.63 -8.36 3.79
CA ILE A 50 5.98 -7.27 3.05
C ILE A 50 7.02 -6.54 2.19
N LEU A 51 8.18 -6.15 2.74
CA LEU A 51 9.25 -5.52 1.96
C LEU A 51 9.77 -6.38 0.81
N GLY A 52 9.79 -7.71 0.97
CA GLY A 52 10.14 -8.64 -0.09
C GLY A 52 9.09 -8.71 -1.20
N LEU A 53 7.81 -8.81 -0.84
CA LEU A 53 6.69 -8.87 -1.78
C LEU A 53 6.53 -7.54 -2.54
N CYS A 54 6.61 -6.43 -1.84
CA CYS A 54 6.41 -5.11 -2.41
C CYS A 54 7.63 -4.60 -3.21
N ARG A 55 8.61 -5.45 -3.55
CA ARG A 55 9.58 -5.12 -4.61
C ARG A 55 8.89 -4.99 -5.98
N SER A 56 7.75 -5.65 -6.13
CA SER A 56 6.75 -5.38 -7.16
C SER A 56 5.61 -4.55 -6.58
N LEU A 57 4.94 -3.77 -7.43
CA LEU A 57 3.77 -2.98 -7.03
C LEU A 57 2.59 -3.91 -6.72
N LEU A 58 2.11 -3.91 -5.47
CA LEU A 58 0.99 -4.74 -5.01
C LEU A 58 0.00 -3.93 -4.18
N SER A 59 -1.28 -4.23 -4.28
CA SER A 59 -2.29 -3.67 -3.39
C SER A 59 -2.18 -4.23 -1.96
N VAL A 60 -2.74 -3.51 -0.99
CA VAL A 60 -2.82 -4.00 0.41
C VAL A 60 -3.60 -5.32 0.51
N ALA A 61 -4.65 -5.49 -0.31
CA ALA A 61 -5.42 -6.72 -0.39
C ALA A 61 -4.56 -7.90 -0.86
N GLU A 62 -3.74 -7.70 -1.91
CA GLU A 62 -2.83 -8.72 -2.42
C GLU A 62 -1.75 -9.07 -1.41
N VAL A 63 -1.19 -8.06 -0.70
CA VAL A 63 -0.24 -8.30 0.40
C VAL A 63 -0.87 -9.18 1.48
N ALA A 64 -2.11 -8.91 1.89
CA ALA A 64 -2.82 -9.72 2.87
C ALA A 64 -3.01 -11.17 2.39
N ALA A 65 -3.41 -11.35 1.12
CA ALA A 65 -3.61 -12.65 0.50
C ALA A 65 -2.29 -13.46 0.43
N HIS A 66 -1.19 -12.84 -0.02
CA HIS A 66 0.12 -13.49 -0.10
C HIS A 66 0.67 -13.92 1.26
N LEU A 67 0.36 -13.18 2.33
CA LEU A 67 0.81 -13.49 3.67
C LEU A 67 -0.13 -14.41 4.44
N GLY A 68 -1.37 -14.62 3.95
CA GLY A 68 -2.41 -15.34 4.67
C GLY A 68 -2.86 -14.64 5.95
N LEU A 69 -2.78 -13.30 5.97
CA LEU A 69 -3.10 -12.49 7.15
C LEU A 69 -4.48 -11.84 7.01
N PRO A 70 -5.22 -11.64 8.13
CA PRO A 70 -6.40 -10.80 8.11
C PRO A 70 -6.09 -9.40 7.58
N LEU A 71 -6.99 -8.83 6.79
CA LEU A 71 -6.78 -7.54 6.12
C LEU A 71 -6.42 -6.40 7.09
N GLY A 72 -7.06 -6.37 8.27
CA GLY A 72 -6.72 -5.38 9.31
C GLY A 72 -5.28 -5.48 9.82
N VAL A 73 -4.74 -6.69 9.93
CA VAL A 73 -3.33 -6.92 10.30
C VAL A 73 -2.41 -6.42 9.20
N ALA A 74 -2.70 -6.77 7.94
CA ALA A 74 -1.91 -6.30 6.80
C ALA A 74 -1.90 -4.77 6.73
N LYS A 75 -3.06 -4.11 6.95
CA LYS A 75 -3.15 -2.63 6.99
C LYS A 75 -2.27 -2.03 8.08
N VAL A 76 -2.26 -2.61 9.29
CA VAL A 76 -1.39 -2.15 10.39
C VAL A 76 0.08 -2.26 10.00
N LEU A 77 0.52 -3.42 9.52
CA LEU A 77 1.92 -3.66 9.17
C LEU A 77 2.41 -2.81 7.98
N VAL A 78 1.55 -2.59 6.98
CA VAL A 78 1.86 -1.69 5.86
C VAL A 78 1.92 -0.24 6.35
N GLY A 79 1.01 0.16 7.25
CA GLY A 79 1.03 1.47 7.90
C GLY A 79 2.34 1.71 8.65
N ASP A 80 2.81 0.73 9.40
CA ASP A 80 4.09 0.80 10.12
C ASP A 80 5.27 1.02 9.17
N LEU A 81 5.34 0.27 8.06
CA LEU A 81 6.39 0.47 7.06
C LEU A 81 6.28 1.81 6.36
N TRP A 82 5.07 2.31 6.15
CA TRP A 82 4.84 3.60 5.52
C TRP A 82 5.31 4.73 6.44
N ASP A 83 5.00 4.66 7.72
CA ASP A 83 5.46 5.64 8.71
C ASP A 83 6.99 5.64 8.86
N LEU A 84 7.62 4.48 8.68
CA LEU A 84 9.07 4.35 8.64
C LEU A 84 9.72 4.80 7.31
N GLY A 85 8.92 5.15 6.30
CA GLY A 85 9.42 5.46 4.95
C GLY A 85 10.04 4.26 4.22
N ALA A 86 9.78 3.04 4.69
CA ALA A 86 10.30 1.80 4.10
C ALA A 86 9.48 1.36 2.88
N VAL A 87 8.22 1.81 2.79
CA VAL A 87 7.37 1.66 1.61
C VAL A 87 6.79 3.02 1.22
N GLN A 88 6.50 3.16 -0.07
CA GLN A 88 5.61 4.18 -0.60
C GLN A 88 4.23 3.57 -0.84
N VAL A 89 3.20 4.31 -0.46
CA VAL A 89 1.81 3.95 -0.73
C VAL A 89 1.23 4.96 -1.69
N LEU A 90 0.70 4.48 -2.81
CA LEU A 90 -0.07 5.27 -3.75
C LEU A 90 -1.55 5.14 -3.38
N PRO A 91 -2.25 6.26 -3.14
CA PRO A 91 -3.69 6.22 -2.90
C PRO A 91 -4.41 5.69 -4.15
N PRO A 92 -5.63 5.16 -3.99
CA PRO A 92 -6.46 4.79 -5.14
C PRO A 92 -6.61 6.01 -6.06
N VAL A 93 -6.57 5.79 -7.37
CA VAL A 93 -6.85 6.85 -8.34
C VAL A 93 -8.29 7.30 -8.10
N PRO A 94 -8.55 8.61 -7.83
CA PRO A 94 -9.90 9.10 -7.69
C PRO A 94 -10.72 8.72 -8.91
N GLN A 95 -11.97 8.34 -8.71
CA GLN A 95 -12.86 8.10 -9.84
C GLN A 95 -12.89 9.35 -10.71
N ALA A 96 -12.49 9.21 -11.97
CA ALA A 96 -12.50 10.34 -12.89
C ALA A 96 -13.92 10.89 -13.01
N GLU A 97 -14.06 12.21 -12.90
CA GLU A 97 -15.30 12.86 -13.29
C GLU A 97 -15.58 12.49 -14.75
N ARG A 98 -16.83 12.10 -15.01
CA ARG A 98 -17.25 11.67 -16.33
C ARG A 98 -17.35 12.91 -17.21
N LEU A 99 -16.25 13.26 -17.86
CA LEU A 99 -16.22 14.37 -18.81
C LEU A 99 -17.18 14.09 -19.98
N PRO A 100 -17.88 15.11 -20.48
CA PRO A 100 -18.75 14.95 -21.63
C PRO A 100 -17.90 14.53 -22.84
N THR A 101 -18.39 13.55 -23.61
CA THR A 101 -17.68 13.00 -24.78
C THR A 101 -17.34 14.09 -25.81
N THR A 102 -18.13 15.17 -25.86
CA THR A 102 -17.92 16.34 -26.71
C THR A 102 -16.58 17.00 -26.48
N LEU A 103 -16.03 16.97 -25.25
CA LEU A 103 -14.72 17.55 -24.95
C LEU A 103 -13.58 16.79 -25.67
N LEU A 104 -13.69 15.46 -25.79
CA LEU A 104 -12.72 14.66 -26.55
C LEU A 104 -12.82 14.94 -28.05
N GLU A 105 -14.03 15.20 -28.55
CA GLU A 105 -14.26 15.60 -29.94
C GLU A 105 -13.67 16.99 -30.22
N GLU A 106 -13.89 17.96 -29.32
CA GLU A 106 -13.31 19.31 -29.40
C GLU A 106 -11.78 19.28 -29.38
N VAL A 107 -11.18 18.49 -28.49
CA VAL A 107 -9.72 18.29 -28.44
C VAL A 107 -9.22 17.67 -29.74
N LEU A 108 -9.90 16.63 -30.27
CA LEU A 108 -9.51 15.99 -31.53
C LEU A 108 -9.58 16.97 -32.71
N VAL A 109 -10.63 17.79 -32.78
CA VAL A 109 -10.78 18.83 -33.81
C VAL A 109 -9.66 19.85 -33.68
N GLY A 110 -9.40 20.36 -32.47
CA GLY A 110 -8.33 21.32 -32.22
C GLY A 110 -6.95 20.78 -32.60
N LEU A 111 -6.61 19.56 -32.21
CA LEU A 111 -5.33 18.93 -32.55
C LEU A 111 -5.14 18.73 -34.06
N ARG A 112 -6.23 18.48 -34.81
CA ARG A 112 -6.17 18.35 -36.27
C ARG A 112 -5.99 19.67 -37.01
N GLN A 113 -6.41 20.78 -36.42
CA GLN A 113 -6.27 22.13 -36.99
C GLN A 113 -4.89 22.75 -36.75
N LEU A 114 -4.07 22.15 -35.88
CA LEU A 114 -2.71 22.57 -35.58
C LEU A 114 -1.65 21.91 -36.51
N ARG A 115 -2.11 21.12 -37.48
CA ARG A 115 -1.28 20.45 -38.49
C ARG A 115 -1.51 21.09 -39.85
#